data_AF-A0A174BVB0-F1
#
_entry.id   AF-A0A174BVB0-F1
#
_cell.length_a   1.000
_cell.length_b   1.000
_cell.length_c   1.000
_cell.angle_alpha   90.00
_cell.angle_beta   90.00
_cell.angle_gamma   90.00
#
_symmetry.space_group_name_H-M   'P 1'
#
loop_
_entity.id
_entity.type
_entity.pdbx_description
1 polymer ?
#
loop_
_entity_poly.entity_id
_entity_poly.type
_entity_poly.pdbx_seq_one_letter_code
_entity_poly.pdbx_strand_id
1 'polypeptide(L)'
;MKGYNEVDRYMQETNMLDYSDAQIQKLIQNRGWLELSDFDRIKAIYNYVRDEILFGYNIDDSIPASKVLADGYGQCNTKGTLFMALLRACNIPCRVHGFTIDKKLQKGAMTGLVYRSAPRMYYIVG
;
A
#
# COMPACT_ATOMS: atom_id res chain seq x y z
N MET A 1 -10.05 26.97 -18.05
CA MET A 1 -9.33 25.78 -17.54
C MET A 1 -10.04 25.32 -16.28
N LYS A 2 -10.69 24.15 -16.27
CA LYS A 2 -11.29 23.59 -15.06
C LYS A 2 -10.14 23.19 -14.12
N GLY A 3 -10.10 23.78 -12.92
CA GLY A 3 -9.17 23.36 -11.87
C GLY A 3 -9.52 21.95 -11.46
N TYR A 4 -8.61 21.00 -11.69
CA TYR A 4 -8.72 19.67 -11.11
C TYR A 4 -8.63 19.81 -9.59
N ASN A 5 -9.63 19.29 -8.87
CA ASN A 5 -9.58 19.25 -7.40
C ASN A 5 -8.40 18.34 -7.01
N GLU A 6 -7.69 18.64 -5.91
CA GLU A 6 -6.54 17.82 -5.46
C GLU A 6 -6.91 16.33 -5.26
N VAL A 7 -8.18 16.05 -4.96
CA VAL A 7 -8.77 14.70 -4.85
C VAL A 7 -8.69 13.92 -6.16
N ASP A 8 -8.88 14.58 -7.32
CA ASP A 8 -8.87 13.94 -8.63
C ASP A 8 -7.49 13.37 -8.98
N ARG A 9 -6.42 13.99 -8.48
CA ARG A 9 -5.04 13.49 -8.66
C ARG A 9 -4.82 12.16 -7.93
N TYR A 10 -5.46 11.97 -6.78
CA TYR A 10 -5.33 10.73 -6.01
C TYR A 10 -6.18 9.58 -6.57
N MET A 11 -6.98 9.84 -7.60
CA MET A 11 -7.81 8.85 -8.27
C MET A 11 -7.28 8.48 -9.65
N GLN A 12 -6.04 8.87 -9.98
CA GLN A 12 -5.37 8.44 -11.21
C GLN A 12 -4.61 7.14 -10.99
N GLU A 13 -4.79 6.22 -11.93
CA GLU A 13 -4.00 4.99 -12.01
C GLU A 13 -2.54 5.29 -12.37
N THR A 14 -1.69 4.39 -11.91
CA THR A 14 -0.28 4.31 -12.30
C THR A 14 0.04 2.85 -12.59
N ASN A 15 1.21 2.57 -13.17
CA ASN A 15 1.63 1.19 -13.39
C ASN A 15 1.69 0.34 -12.09
N MET A 16 1.93 0.98 -10.93
CA MET A 16 1.92 0.30 -9.63
C MET A 16 0.51 0.16 -9.06
N LEU A 17 -0.37 1.11 -9.37
CA LEU A 17 -1.75 1.17 -8.87
C LEU A 17 -2.72 0.86 -10.01
N ASP A 18 -2.53 -0.29 -10.65
CA ASP A 18 -3.27 -0.76 -11.82
C ASP A 18 -4.64 -1.34 -11.44
N TYR A 19 -5.42 -0.59 -10.67
CA TYR A 19 -6.61 -1.14 -10.02
C TYR A 19 -7.78 -1.45 -10.96
N SER A 20 -7.76 -1.01 -12.23
CA SER A 20 -8.67 -1.45 -13.28
C SER A 20 -8.42 -2.89 -13.73
N ASP A 21 -7.34 -3.53 -13.25
CA ASP A 21 -7.09 -4.96 -13.52
C ASP A 21 -8.29 -5.82 -13.10
N ALA A 22 -8.62 -6.79 -13.96
CA ALA A 22 -9.81 -7.62 -13.81
C ALA A 22 -9.81 -8.44 -12.51
N GLN A 23 -8.64 -8.87 -12.01
CA GLN A 23 -8.54 -9.63 -10.76
C GLN A 23 -8.85 -8.76 -9.55
N ILE A 24 -8.37 -7.51 -9.55
CA ILE A 24 -8.67 -6.52 -8.51
C ILE A 24 -10.17 -6.22 -8.49
N GLN A 25 -10.75 -5.91 -9.65
CA GLN A 25 -12.18 -5.61 -9.75
C GLN A 25 -13.05 -6.81 -9.33
N LYS A 26 -12.65 -8.03 -9.72
CA LYS A 26 -13.33 -9.25 -9.31
C LYS A 26 -13.26 -9.47 -7.79
N LEU A 27 -12.11 -9.22 -7.15
CA LEU A 27 -11.99 -9.29 -5.70
C LEU A 27 -12.94 -8.32 -5.01
N ILE A 28 -12.97 -7.06 -5.46
CA ILE A 28 -13.84 -6.02 -4.88
C ILE A 28 -15.31 -6.41 -4.98
N GLN A 29 -15.74 -6.89 -6.15
CA GLN A 29 -17.11 -7.38 -6.35
C GLN A 29 -17.44 -8.55 -5.44
N ASN A 30 -16.57 -9.57 -5.37
CA ASN A 30 -16.77 -10.75 -4.53
C ASN A 30 -16.84 -10.42 -3.04
N ARG A 31 -16.13 -9.38 -2.60
CA ARG A 31 -16.11 -8.95 -1.20
C ARG A 31 -17.24 -7.99 -0.85
N GLY A 32 -17.93 -7.43 -1.84
CA GLY A 32 -19.02 -6.47 -1.63
C GLY A 32 -18.58 -5.17 -0.96
N TRP A 33 -17.31 -4.78 -1.08
CA TRP A 33 -16.76 -3.64 -0.33
C TRP A 33 -17.42 -2.30 -0.67
N LEU A 34 -17.90 -2.13 -1.89
CA LEU A 34 -18.59 -0.91 -2.34
C LEU A 34 -19.94 -0.67 -1.62
N GLU A 35 -20.54 -1.71 -1.04
CA GLU A 35 -21.80 -1.62 -0.29
C GLU A 35 -21.61 -1.22 1.18
N LEU A 36 -20.36 -1.20 1.65
CA LEU A 36 -20.02 -0.83 3.03
C LEU A 36 -19.93 0.69 3.20
N SER A 37 -20.13 1.15 4.43
CA SER A 37 -19.78 2.50 4.85
C SER A 37 -18.28 2.74 4.63
N ASP A 38 -17.85 4.00 4.42
CA ASP A 38 -16.43 4.31 4.17
C ASP A 38 -15.51 3.73 5.26
N PHE A 39 -15.89 3.84 6.53
CA PHE A 39 -15.10 3.30 7.63
C PHE A 39 -14.99 1.78 7.58
N ASP A 40 -16.12 1.09 7.39
CA ASP A 40 -16.15 -0.37 7.33
C ASP A 40 -15.44 -0.90 6.09
N ARG A 41 -15.51 -0.15 4.98
CA ARG A 41 -14.79 -0.43 3.73
C ARG A 41 -13.29 -0.37 3.94
N ILE A 42 -12.76 0.72 4.52
CA ILE A 42 -11.33 0.85 4.83
C ILE A 42 -10.88 -0.28 5.74
N LYS A 43 -11.65 -0.56 6.80
CA LYS A 43 -11.33 -1.61 7.76
C LYS A 43 -11.32 -3.00 7.12
N ALA A 44 -12.30 -3.30 6.27
CA ALA A 44 -12.38 -4.59 5.57
C ALA A 44 -11.21 -4.79 4.60
N ILE A 45 -10.88 -3.76 3.81
CA ILE A 45 -9.72 -3.78 2.90
C ILE A 45 -8.42 -3.94 3.68
N TYR A 46 -8.25 -3.19 4.78
CA TYR A 46 -7.08 -3.29 5.64
C TYR A 46 -6.93 -4.71 6.23
N ASN A 47 -8.01 -5.28 6.77
CA ASN A 47 -7.98 -6.64 7.30
C ASN A 47 -7.62 -7.66 6.22
N TYR A 48 -8.17 -7.53 5.01
CA TYR A 48 -7.81 -8.40 3.89
C TYR A 48 -6.30 -8.35 3.58
N VAL A 49 -5.73 -7.15 3.41
CA VAL A 49 -4.29 -7.01 3.11
C VAL A 49 -3.43 -7.48 4.29
N ARG A 50 -3.86 -7.22 5.54
CA ARG A 50 -3.12 -7.66 6.74
C ARG A 50 -3.11 -9.18 6.87
N ASP A 51 -4.27 -9.81 6.75
CA ASP A 51 -4.51 -11.20 7.19
C ASP A 51 -4.42 -12.21 6.04
N GLU A 52 -4.81 -11.83 4.82
CA GLU A 52 -4.91 -12.77 3.68
C GLU A 52 -3.76 -12.66 2.69
N ILE A 53 -3.11 -11.50 2.60
CA ILE A 53 -1.87 -11.34 1.82
C ILE A 53 -0.71 -11.70 2.75
N LEU A 54 -0.02 -12.82 2.51
CA LEU A 54 1.04 -13.29 3.38
C LEU A 54 2.24 -12.33 3.39
N PHE A 55 3.04 -12.36 4.45
CA PHE A 55 4.30 -11.64 4.44
C PHE A 55 5.34 -12.42 3.61
N GLY A 56 5.97 -11.76 2.65
CA GLY A 56 6.99 -12.36 1.79
C GLY A 56 7.73 -11.32 0.96
N TYR A 57 8.86 -11.70 0.38
CA TYR A 57 9.69 -10.79 -0.42
C TYR A 57 9.39 -10.96 -1.90
N ASN A 58 8.78 -9.93 -2.51
CA ASN A 58 8.60 -9.91 -3.96
C ASN A 58 9.95 -9.64 -4.67
N ILE A 59 9.98 -9.84 -5.98
CA ILE A 59 11.18 -9.63 -6.81
C ILE A 59 11.62 -8.16 -6.84
N ASP A 60 10.66 -7.23 -6.74
CA ASP A 60 10.88 -5.78 -6.79
C ASP A 60 9.73 -5.06 -6.05
N ASP A 61 9.98 -3.86 -5.54
CA ASP A 61 8.98 -3.02 -4.87
C ASP A 61 8.04 -2.29 -5.83
N SER A 62 8.45 -2.11 -7.09
CA SER A 62 7.70 -1.40 -8.12
C SER A 62 6.75 -2.29 -8.91
N ILE A 63 6.50 -3.52 -8.47
CA ILE A 63 5.56 -4.41 -9.15
C ILE A 63 4.12 -3.87 -9.05
N PRO A 64 3.26 -4.15 -10.05
CA PRO A 64 1.85 -3.74 -10.03
C PRO A 64 1.07 -4.39 -8.88
N ALA A 65 0.02 -3.71 -8.41
CA ALA A 65 -0.89 -4.22 -7.38
C ALA A 65 -1.55 -5.54 -7.80
N SER A 66 -1.91 -5.67 -9.08
CA SER A 66 -2.44 -6.93 -9.63
C SER A 66 -1.46 -8.10 -9.45
N LYS A 67 -0.15 -7.84 -9.60
CA LYS A 67 0.89 -8.86 -9.40
C LYS A 67 1.04 -9.24 -7.93
N VAL A 68 0.99 -8.27 -7.01
CA VAL A 68 1.01 -8.54 -5.56
C VAL A 68 -0.20 -9.40 -5.16
N LEU A 69 -1.38 -9.08 -5.71
CA LEU A 69 -2.60 -9.85 -5.50
C LEU A 69 -2.45 -11.29 -6.02
N ALA A 70 -1.93 -11.46 -7.24
CA ALA A 70 -1.71 -12.77 -7.84
C ALA A 70 -0.67 -13.62 -7.08
N ASP A 71 0.38 -12.99 -6.54
CA ASP A 71 1.39 -13.67 -5.72
C ASP A 71 0.82 -14.11 -4.37
N GLY A 72 -0.17 -13.40 -3.83
CA GLY A 72 -0.76 -13.69 -2.53
C GLY A 72 0.16 -13.38 -1.35
N TYR A 73 1.28 -12.70 -1.59
CA TYR A 73 2.21 -12.24 -0.56
C TYR A 73 2.90 -10.93 -0.94
N GLY A 74 3.40 -10.23 0.09
CA GLY A 74 4.29 -9.10 -0.11
C GLY A 74 4.92 -8.55 1.17
N GLN A 75 5.79 -7.57 0.98
CA GLN A 75 6.47 -6.84 2.05
C GLN A 75 5.77 -5.50 2.28
N CYS A 76 6.28 -4.67 3.19
CA CYS A 76 5.62 -3.41 3.57
C CYS A 76 5.27 -2.52 2.35
N ASN A 77 6.19 -2.37 1.40
CA ASN A 77 5.99 -1.52 0.23
C ASN A 77 4.94 -2.11 -0.72
N THR A 78 5.09 -3.37 -1.12
CA THR A 78 4.17 -4.01 -2.08
C THR A 78 2.77 -4.25 -1.48
N LYS A 79 2.67 -4.56 -0.18
CA LYS A 79 1.39 -4.59 0.53
C LYS A 79 0.76 -3.20 0.62
N GLY A 80 1.57 -2.15 0.83
CA GLY A 80 1.12 -0.76 0.77
C GLY A 80 0.57 -0.38 -0.61
N THR A 81 1.25 -0.79 -1.69
CA THR A 81 0.80 -0.61 -3.07
C THR A 81 -0.55 -1.28 -3.31
N LEU A 82 -0.72 -2.56 -2.93
CA LEU A 82 -2.00 -3.25 -3.05
C LEU A 82 -3.09 -2.59 -2.21
N PHE A 83 -2.80 -2.22 -0.96
CA PHE A 83 -3.75 -1.54 -0.09
C PHE A 83 -4.26 -0.24 -0.69
N MET A 84 -3.35 0.59 -1.20
CA MET A 84 -3.67 1.85 -1.86
C MET A 84 -4.48 1.65 -3.14
N ALA A 85 -4.14 0.65 -3.96
CA ALA A 85 -4.88 0.31 -5.16
C ALA A 85 -6.31 -0.09 -4.83
N LEU A 86 -6.53 -0.94 -3.82
CA LEU A 86 -7.86 -1.37 -3.38
C LEU A 86 -8.68 -0.20 -2.82
N LEU A 87 -8.09 0.68 -2.02
CA LEU A 87 -8.78 1.88 -1.51
C LEU A 87 -9.26 2.78 -2.65
N ARG A 88 -8.38 3.07 -3.62
CA ARG A 88 -8.70 3.93 -4.77
C ARG A 88 -9.75 3.29 -5.69
N ALA A 89 -9.65 1.99 -5.95
CA ALA A 89 -10.67 1.23 -6.68
C ALA A 89 -12.04 1.29 -6.00
N CYS A 90 -12.04 1.42 -4.68
CA CYS A 90 -13.20 1.58 -3.83
C CYS A 90 -13.62 3.04 -3.58
N ASN A 91 -13.15 3.98 -4.41
CA ASN A 91 -13.45 5.41 -4.34
C ASN A 91 -12.97 6.12 -3.06
N ILE A 92 -11.93 5.60 -2.40
CA ILE A 92 -11.34 6.21 -1.21
C ILE A 92 -10.01 6.87 -1.60
N PRO A 93 -9.95 8.21 -1.63
CA PRO A 93 -8.72 8.91 -1.99
C PRO A 93 -7.66 8.74 -0.90
N CYS A 94 -6.46 8.33 -1.29
CA CYS A 94 -5.34 8.15 -0.37
C CYS A 94 -4.01 8.42 -1.09
N ARG A 95 -2.94 8.64 -0.30
CA ARG A 95 -1.57 8.83 -0.77
C ARG A 95 -0.59 8.15 0.17
N VAL A 96 0.54 7.71 -0.37
CA VAL A 96 1.71 7.37 0.45
C VAL A 96 2.34 8.65 0.97
N HIS A 97 2.73 8.64 2.25
CA HIS A 97 3.46 9.71 2.88
C HIS A 97 4.86 9.23 3.30
N GLY A 98 5.87 9.79 2.62
CA GLY A 98 7.26 9.59 3.01
C GLY A 98 7.67 10.53 4.14
N PHE A 99 8.30 9.99 5.18
CA PHE A 99 8.86 10.77 6.28
C PHE A 99 10.18 10.18 6.76
N THR A 100 10.97 10.99 7.46
CA THR A 100 12.26 10.55 7.99
C THR A 100 12.15 10.14 9.46
N ILE A 101 12.76 9.00 9.81
CA ILE A 101 12.89 8.55 11.20
C ILE A 101 14.33 8.55 11.67
N ASP A 102 14.54 8.90 12.94
CA ASP A 102 15.85 8.78 13.60
C ASP A 102 16.17 7.28 13.81
N LYS A 103 17.42 6.89 13.50
CA LYS A 103 17.90 5.51 13.69
C LYS A 103 17.72 4.96 15.10
N LYS A 104 17.56 5.83 16.11
CA LYS A 104 17.18 5.44 17.49
C LYS A 104 15.94 4.55 17.53
N LEU A 105 14.98 4.74 16.63
CA LEU A 105 13.78 3.90 16.53
C LEU A 105 14.09 2.45 16.08
N GLN A 106 15.22 2.22 15.43
CA GLN A 106 15.67 0.89 14.98
C GLN A 106 16.59 0.20 16.00
N LYS A 107 16.86 0.85 17.15
CA LYS A 107 17.73 0.29 18.19
C LYS A 107 17.10 -0.99 18.75
N GLY A 108 17.79 -2.11 18.57
CA GLY A 108 17.28 -3.45 18.93
C GLY A 108 17.01 -4.33 17.72
N ALA A 109 16.47 -3.77 16.64
CA ALA A 109 16.38 -4.45 15.34
C ALA A 109 17.74 -4.43 14.62
N MET A 110 18.48 -3.33 14.73
CA MET A 110 19.88 -3.20 14.29
C MET A 110 20.80 -3.06 15.51
N THR A 111 21.90 -3.81 15.55
CA THR A 111 22.82 -3.84 16.70
C THR A 111 24.29 -3.70 16.29
N GLY A 112 25.16 -3.45 17.28
CA GLY A 112 26.62 -3.50 17.12
C GLY A 112 27.20 -2.47 16.15
N LEU A 113 28.11 -2.94 15.28
CA LEU A 113 28.79 -2.10 14.29
C LEU A 113 27.83 -1.52 13.26
N VAL A 114 26.83 -2.31 12.83
CA VAL A 114 25.84 -1.89 11.83
C VAL A 114 25.05 -0.67 12.34
N TYR A 115 24.61 -0.68 13.60
CA TYR A 115 23.91 0.46 14.20
C TYR A 115 24.80 1.71 14.36
N ARG A 116 26.09 1.53 14.65
CA ARG A 116 27.03 2.66 14.78
C ARG A 116 27.27 3.33 13.43
N SER A 117 27.48 2.55 12.38
CA SER A 117 27.74 3.02 11.02
C SER A 117 26.49 3.47 10.25
N ALA A 118 25.29 3.10 10.72
CA ALA A 118 24.03 3.53 10.15
C ALA A 118 23.86 5.07 10.12
N PRO A 119 23.29 5.64 9.04
CA PRO A 119 22.98 7.06 8.96
C PRO A 119 21.99 7.48 10.06
N ARG A 120 22.02 8.76 10.46
CA ARG A 120 21.16 9.26 11.54
C ARG A 120 19.67 9.21 11.18
N MET A 121 19.33 9.42 9.90
CA MET A 121 17.96 9.49 9.41
C MET A 121 17.74 8.48 8.29
N TYR A 122 16.57 7.85 8.30
CA TYR A 122 16.11 6.97 7.23
C TYR A 122 14.78 7.48 6.67
N TYR A 123 14.62 7.41 5.36
CA TYR A 123 13.32 7.61 4.72
C TYR A 123 12.50 6.33 4.86
N ILE A 124 11.27 6.48 5.33
CA ILE A 124 10.27 5.43 5.33
C ILE A 124 8.98 5.95 4.69
N VAL A 125 8.27 5.03 4.07
CA VAL A 125 6.96 5.27 3.45
C VAL A 125 5.87 4.72 4.36
N GLY A 126 4.82 5.49 4.58
CA GLY A 126 3.63 5.12 5.36
C GLY A 126 2.34 5.57 4.71
#